data_AF-A0AAF3FJH5-F1
#
_entry.id   AF-A0AAF3FJH5-F1
#
_cell.length_a   1.000
_cell.length_b   1.000
_cell.length_c   1.000
_cell.angle_alpha   90.00
_cell.angle_beta   90.00
_cell.angle_gamma   90.00
#
_symmetry.space_group_name_H-M   'P 1'
#
loop_
_entity.id
_entity.type
_entity.pdbx_description
1 polymer ?
#
loop_
_entity_poly.entity_id
_entity_poly.type
_entity_poly.pdbx_seq_one_letter_code
_entity_poly.pdbx_strand_id
1 'polypeptide(L)'
;MPCCLESLGISTCSRLKKRGLWFYHKCHEDADFAIIQCCHTCKTNVPELGSKLFAKGSKSLQCFDRHGPAFCQKFLQPDEMTGTSKCSGANASFGFRLCRRSCGFCEPEIYQEKRHDGQCPVIG
;
A
#
# COMPACT_ATOMS: atom_id res chain seq x y z
N MET A 1 -0.72 -7.96 -3.50
CA MET A 1 -0.23 -6.90 -2.58
C MET A 1 0.07 -5.62 -3.36
N PRO A 2 0.05 -4.43 -2.74
CA PRO A 2 0.60 -3.22 -3.36
C PRO A 2 2.10 -3.34 -3.59
N CYS A 3 2.62 -2.56 -4.52
CA CYS A 3 4.05 -2.44 -4.76
C CYS A 3 4.71 -1.43 -3.83
N CYS A 4 5.98 -1.65 -3.53
CA CYS A 4 6.82 -0.66 -2.88
C CYS A 4 6.91 0.58 -3.78
N LEU A 5 6.44 1.72 -3.29
CA LEU A 5 6.48 2.99 -4.00
C LEU A 5 7.02 4.09 -3.08
N GLU A 6 7.68 5.08 -3.67
CA GLU A 6 8.14 6.28 -2.97
C GLU A 6 7.48 7.53 -3.56
N SER A 7 6.16 7.64 -3.35
CA SER A 7 5.35 8.67 -4.00
C SER A 7 5.66 10.10 -3.55
N LEU A 8 6.30 10.29 -2.39
CA LEU A 8 6.76 11.62 -1.94
C LEU A 8 8.14 12.00 -2.51
N GLY A 9 8.86 11.03 -3.09
CA GLY A 9 10.21 11.19 -3.61
C GLY A 9 11.32 11.10 -2.56
N ILE A 10 12.48 10.60 -2.98
CA ILE A 10 13.68 10.35 -2.16
C ILE A 10 14.10 11.58 -1.37
N SER A 11 14.06 12.77 -1.98
CA SER A 11 14.47 14.02 -1.32
C SER A 11 13.55 14.37 -0.15
N THR A 12 12.22 14.27 -0.34
CA THR A 12 11.22 14.53 0.70
C THR A 12 11.34 13.51 1.83
N CYS A 13 11.45 12.22 1.50
CA CYS A 13 11.58 11.15 2.48
C CYS A 13 12.90 11.25 3.25
N SER A 14 14.01 11.60 2.59
CA SER A 14 15.30 11.85 3.25
C SER A 14 15.24 13.02 4.23
N ARG A 15 14.47 14.08 3.91
CA ARG A 15 14.23 15.19 4.84
C ARG A 15 13.36 14.74 6.02
N LEU A 16 12.32 13.95 5.77
CA LEU A 16 11.46 13.41 6.83
C LEU A 16 12.24 12.46 7.76
N LYS A 17 13.18 11.69 7.24
CA LYS A 17 14.06 10.80 8.01
C LYS A 17 14.84 11.55 9.10
N LYS A 18 15.16 12.82 8.90
CA LYS A 18 15.80 13.68 9.91
C LYS A 18 14.93 13.92 11.15
N ARG A 19 13.62 13.61 11.11
CA ARG A 19 12.71 13.65 12.27
C ARG A 19 12.89 12.45 13.22
N GLY A 20 13.84 11.56 12.95
CA GLY A 20 14.25 10.49 13.86
C GLY A 20 13.09 9.54 14.19
N LEU A 21 12.76 9.44 15.48
CA LEU A 21 11.78 8.49 16.01
C LEU A 21 10.42 8.54 15.31
N TRP A 22 9.93 9.74 14.97
CA TRP A 22 8.65 9.89 14.28
C TRP A 22 8.66 9.19 12.91
N PHE A 23 9.75 9.33 12.16
CA PHE A 23 9.88 8.71 10.84
C PHE A 23 9.94 7.19 10.96
N TYR A 24 10.76 6.68 11.88
CA TYR A 24 10.87 5.23 12.11
C TYR A 24 9.53 4.63 12.56
N HIS A 25 8.82 5.29 13.47
CA HIS A 25 7.47 4.87 13.86
C HIS A 25 6.54 4.79 12.65
N LYS A 26 6.57 5.79 11.76
CA LYS A 26 5.79 5.76 10.52
C LYS A 26 6.18 4.63 9.57
N CYS A 27 7.47 4.30 9.45
CA CYS A 27 7.92 3.16 8.65
C CYS A 27 7.44 1.79 9.17
N HIS A 28 7.06 1.66 10.45
CA HIS A 28 6.67 0.38 11.05
C HIS A 28 5.18 0.23 11.35
N GLU A 29 4.45 1.34 11.49
CA GLU A 29 3.06 1.32 11.98
C GLU A 29 2.06 1.99 11.02
N ASP A 30 2.53 2.66 9.95
CA ASP A 30 1.67 3.35 8.99
C ASP A 30 1.84 2.77 7.58
N ALA A 31 0.84 2.02 7.13
CA ALA A 31 0.93 1.26 5.89
C ALA A 31 1.05 2.16 4.66
N ASP A 32 0.35 3.31 4.64
CA ASP A 32 0.47 4.28 3.55
C ASP A 32 1.87 4.88 3.50
N PHE A 33 2.39 5.27 4.66
CA PHE A 33 3.70 5.89 4.75
C PHE A 33 4.81 4.93 4.30
N ALA A 34 4.81 3.73 4.88
CA ALA A 34 5.87 2.75 4.74
C ALA A 34 5.86 2.02 3.40
N ILE A 35 4.70 1.82 2.77
CA ILE A 35 4.60 1.03 1.53
C ILE A 35 4.49 1.94 0.30
N ILE A 36 3.86 3.12 0.42
CA ILE A 36 3.56 3.97 -0.74
C ILE A 36 4.28 5.31 -0.74
N GLN A 37 4.47 5.95 0.42
CA GLN A 37 5.01 7.31 0.45
C GLN A 37 6.54 7.35 0.47
N CYS A 38 7.16 6.50 1.30
CA CYS A 38 8.60 6.51 1.57
C CYS A 38 9.21 5.09 1.61
N CYS A 39 8.70 4.16 0.79
CA CYS A 39 9.06 2.75 0.91
C CYS A 39 10.56 2.47 0.78
N HIS A 40 11.23 3.05 -0.22
CA HIS A 40 12.67 2.86 -0.42
C HIS A 40 13.49 3.48 0.70
N THR A 41 13.12 4.68 1.16
CA THR A 41 13.80 5.36 2.26
C THR A 41 13.60 4.65 3.61
N CYS A 42 12.42 4.07 3.84
CA CYS A 42 12.12 3.19 4.97
C CYS A 42 12.81 1.83 4.86
N LYS A 43 13.31 1.46 3.67
CA LYS A 43 13.80 0.11 3.34
C LYS A 43 12.76 -0.97 3.64
N THR A 44 11.51 -0.70 3.31
CA THR A 44 10.39 -1.55 3.67
C THR A 44 10.42 -2.88 2.92
N ASN A 45 10.43 -3.99 3.66
CA ASN A 45 10.06 -5.30 3.15
C ASN A 45 8.54 -5.41 3.15
N VAL A 46 7.89 -5.23 1.98
CA VAL A 46 6.42 -5.16 1.88
C VAL A 46 5.72 -6.47 2.30
N PRO A 47 6.16 -7.66 1.88
CA PRO A 47 5.63 -8.93 2.41
C PRO A 47 5.68 -9.02 3.94
N GLU A 48 6.82 -8.72 4.54
CA GLU A 48 7.02 -8.82 5.99
C GLU A 48 6.18 -7.79 6.76
N LEU A 49 6.27 -6.51 6.37
CA LEU A 49 5.52 -5.44 7.01
C LEU A 49 4.02 -5.63 6.82
N GLY A 50 3.58 -6.01 5.63
CA GLY A 50 2.18 -6.29 5.34
C GLY A 50 1.64 -7.44 6.19
N SER A 51 2.39 -8.55 6.30
CA SER A 51 2.03 -9.67 7.18
C SER A 51 1.86 -9.23 8.64
N LYS A 52 2.73 -8.33 9.14
CA LYS A 52 2.61 -7.76 10.49
C LYS A 52 1.39 -6.84 10.62
N LEU A 53 1.26 -5.84 9.75
CA LEU A 53 0.23 -4.81 9.83
C LEU A 53 -1.18 -5.38 9.60
N PHE A 54 -1.30 -6.39 8.74
CA PHE A 54 -2.57 -6.97 8.34
C PHE A 54 -2.84 -8.34 8.95
N ALA A 55 -2.09 -8.79 9.96
CA ALA A 55 -2.29 -10.08 10.62
C ALA A 55 -3.74 -10.33 11.12
N LYS A 56 -4.48 -9.26 11.45
CA LYS A 56 -5.89 -9.32 11.88
C LYS A 56 -6.89 -9.17 10.73
N GLY A 57 -6.43 -9.20 9.48
CA GLY A 57 -7.25 -9.01 8.29
C GLY A 57 -8.04 -7.70 8.33
N SER A 58 -9.34 -7.81 8.04
CA SER A 58 -10.33 -6.72 8.12
C SER A 58 -10.45 -6.02 9.48
N LYS A 59 -9.94 -6.63 10.57
CA LYS A 59 -9.92 -6.03 11.92
C LYS A 59 -8.63 -5.25 12.22
N SER A 60 -7.68 -5.19 11.29
CA SER A 60 -6.48 -4.35 11.45
C SER A 60 -6.85 -2.87 11.48
N LEU A 61 -6.17 -2.08 12.33
CA LEU A 61 -6.29 -0.62 12.32
C LEU A 61 -5.77 0.01 11.03
N GLN A 62 -4.92 -0.72 10.29
CA GLN A 62 -4.47 -0.31 8.96
C GLN A 62 -5.45 -0.75 7.87
N CYS A 63 -6.50 -1.51 8.17
CA CYS A 63 -7.48 -1.97 7.18
C CYS A 63 -8.71 -1.05 7.11
N PHE A 64 -8.62 0.02 6.31
CA PHE A 64 -9.74 0.93 6.11
C PHE A 64 -9.72 1.55 4.70
N ASP A 65 -10.89 2.00 4.28
CA ASP A 65 -11.04 2.83 3.08
C ASP A 65 -10.92 4.30 3.48
N ARG A 66 -9.94 5.02 2.93
CA ARG A 66 -9.67 6.42 3.28
C ARG A 66 -10.85 7.34 2.96
N HIS A 67 -11.58 7.04 1.89
CA HIS A 67 -12.76 7.80 1.46
C HIS A 67 -14.09 7.14 1.84
N GLY A 68 -14.04 6.05 2.61
CA GLY A 68 -15.21 5.30 3.03
C GLY A 68 -15.82 4.40 1.95
N PRO A 69 -16.77 3.53 2.34
CA PRO A 69 -17.26 2.44 1.50
C PRO A 69 -18.08 2.93 0.30
N ALA A 70 -18.85 4.00 0.43
CA ALA A 70 -19.68 4.53 -0.66
C ALA A 70 -18.82 5.08 -1.83
N PHE A 71 -17.71 5.75 -1.50
CA PHE A 71 -16.75 6.17 -2.52
C PHE A 71 -16.09 4.94 -3.16
N CYS A 72 -15.66 3.98 -2.34
CA CYS A 72 -14.93 2.83 -2.83
C CYS A 72 -15.77 1.91 -3.71
N GLN A 73 -17.07 1.74 -3.44
CA GLN A 73 -17.98 1.03 -4.33
C GLN A 73 -18.01 1.63 -5.74
N LYS A 74 -18.00 2.96 -5.87
CA LYS A 74 -17.95 3.64 -7.16
C LYS A 74 -16.56 3.56 -7.79
N PHE A 75 -15.52 3.75 -6.97
CA PHE A 75 -14.13 3.70 -7.40
C PHE A 75 -13.73 2.35 -8.01
N LEU A 76 -14.29 1.26 -7.46
CA LEU A 76 -14.05 -0.10 -7.92
C LEU A 76 -14.78 -0.45 -9.21
N GLN A 77 -15.71 0.38 -9.69
CA GLN A 77 -16.29 0.16 -11.00
C GLN A 77 -15.15 0.20 -12.03
N PRO A 78 -15.03 -0.84 -12.88
CA PRO A 78 -13.98 -0.91 -13.87
C PRO A 78 -14.07 0.31 -14.77
N ASP A 79 -12.91 0.83 -15.16
CA ASP A 79 -12.83 1.93 -16.11
C ASP A 79 -13.52 1.49 -17.43
N GLU A 80 -14.56 2.21 -17.86
CA GLU A 80 -15.41 1.80 -18.99
C GLU A 80 -14.64 1.66 -20.31
N MET A 81 -13.50 2.35 -20.43
CA MET A 81 -12.68 2.34 -21.65
C MET A 81 -11.61 1.25 -21.66
N THR A 82 -11.04 0.92 -20.51
CA THR A 82 -9.90 0.00 -20.42
C THR A 82 -10.20 -1.31 -19.68
N GLY A 83 -11.31 -1.39 -18.96
CA GLY A 83 -11.66 -2.52 -18.10
C GLY A 83 -10.66 -2.78 -16.96
N THR A 84 -9.71 -1.86 -16.73
CA THR A 84 -8.62 -2.11 -15.79
C THR A 84 -9.06 -1.97 -14.34
N SER A 85 -8.74 -2.97 -13.53
CA SER A 85 -8.98 -2.92 -12.09
C SER A 85 -8.04 -1.92 -11.42
N LYS A 86 -8.60 -1.07 -10.56
CA LYS A 86 -7.84 -0.10 -9.76
C LYS A 86 -7.15 -0.72 -8.53
N CYS A 87 -7.32 -2.03 -8.32
CA CYS A 87 -6.72 -2.78 -7.22
C CYS A 87 -5.58 -3.71 -7.66
N SER A 88 -5.15 -3.66 -8.93
CA SER A 88 -4.13 -4.55 -9.47
C SER A 88 -3.14 -3.83 -10.39
N GLY A 89 -2.00 -4.45 -10.66
CA GLY A 89 -0.97 -3.93 -11.57
C GLY A 89 -0.46 -2.56 -11.15
N ALA A 90 -0.25 -1.68 -12.13
CA ALA A 90 0.23 -0.31 -11.91
C ALA A 90 -0.70 0.54 -11.02
N ASN A 91 -2.01 0.23 -10.98
CA ASN A 91 -2.98 0.98 -10.19
C ASN A 91 -3.09 0.51 -8.74
N ALA A 92 -2.47 -0.63 -8.38
CA ALA A 92 -2.57 -1.23 -7.05
C ALA A 92 -2.17 -0.26 -5.93
N SER A 93 -1.15 0.58 -6.14
CA SER A 93 -0.71 1.60 -5.19
C SER A 93 -1.78 2.67 -4.92
N PHE A 94 -2.57 3.02 -5.93
CA PHE A 94 -3.66 3.99 -5.80
C PHE A 94 -4.87 3.37 -5.09
N GLY A 95 -5.28 2.16 -5.50
CA GLY A 95 -6.29 1.39 -4.80
C GLY A 95 -5.95 1.16 -3.33
N PHE A 96 -4.68 0.86 -3.03
CA PHE A 96 -4.20 0.67 -1.66
C PHE A 96 -4.32 1.92 -0.78
N ARG A 97 -4.10 3.11 -1.36
CA ARG A 97 -4.21 4.38 -0.61
C ARG A 97 -5.65 4.81 -0.35
N LEU A 98 -6.54 4.56 -1.30
CA LEU A 98 -7.90 5.09 -1.26
C LEU A 98 -8.92 4.08 -0.71
N CYS A 99 -8.81 2.83 -1.15
CA CYS A 99 -9.81 1.80 -0.97
C CYS A 99 -9.19 0.49 -0.50
N ARG A 100 -8.26 0.56 0.46
CA ARG A 100 -7.45 -0.57 0.91
C ARG A 100 -8.29 -1.79 1.28
N ARG A 101 -9.35 -1.57 2.06
CA ARG A 101 -10.25 -2.63 2.53
C ARG A 101 -11.09 -3.15 1.38
N SER A 102 -11.70 -2.25 0.62
CA SER A 102 -12.55 -2.62 -0.51
C SER A 102 -11.77 -3.34 -1.63
N CYS A 103 -10.48 -3.06 -1.80
CA CYS A 103 -9.59 -3.75 -2.73
C CYS A 103 -9.04 -5.09 -2.21
N GLY A 104 -9.37 -5.50 -0.97
CA GLY A 104 -8.86 -6.76 -0.39
C GLY A 104 -7.37 -6.73 -0.04
N PHE A 105 -6.76 -5.54 0.09
CA PHE A 105 -5.34 -5.45 0.46
C PHE A 105 -5.05 -5.78 1.93
N CYS A 106 -6.08 -6.05 2.72
CA CYS A 106 -5.92 -6.43 4.12
C CYS A 106 -5.79 -7.94 4.33
N GLU A 107 -5.99 -8.75 3.28
CA GLU A 107 -5.95 -10.20 3.40
C GLU A 107 -4.50 -10.67 3.65
N PRO A 108 -4.17 -11.29 4.80
CA PRO A 108 -2.80 -11.69 5.14
C PRO A 108 -2.15 -12.58 4.07
N GLU A 109 -2.95 -13.36 3.36
CA GLU A 109 -2.53 -14.34 2.35
C GLU A 109 -1.83 -13.68 1.17
N ILE A 110 -2.11 -12.41 0.88
CA ILE A 110 -1.47 -11.69 -0.24
C ILE A 110 -0.04 -11.26 0.06
N TYR A 111 0.39 -11.39 1.33
CA TYR A 111 1.72 -11.03 1.82
C TYR A 111 2.62 -12.24 2.11
N GLN A 112 2.13 -13.45 1.89
CA GLN A 112 2.92 -14.67 2.03
C GLN A 112 3.85 -14.82 0.81
N GLU A 113 5.16 -15.02 1.05
CA GLU A 113 6.26 -15.02 0.06
C GLU A 113 6.08 -15.96 -1.15
N LYS A 114 5.14 -16.91 -1.09
CA LYS A 114 4.91 -17.92 -2.14
C LYS A 114 4.09 -17.43 -3.36
N ARG A 115 3.62 -16.18 -3.39
CA ARG A 115 2.95 -15.59 -4.56
C ARG A 115 3.80 -14.50 -5.21
N HIS A 116 4.94 -14.87 -5.77
CA HIS A 116 5.80 -13.94 -6.50
C HIS A 116 5.44 -13.87 -7.99
N ASP A 117 4.16 -13.65 -8.31
CA ASP A 117 3.68 -13.48 -9.69
C ASP A 117 2.85 -12.19 -9.86
N GLY A 118 3.33 -11.13 -9.21
CA GLY A 118 2.87 -9.77 -9.43
C GLY A 118 4.08 -8.89 -9.57
N GLN A 119 4.72 -8.92 -10.75
CA GLN A 119 5.86 -8.07 -11.06
C GLN A 119 5.44 -6.61 -10.81
N CYS A 120 5.95 -6.03 -9.73
CA CYS A 120 5.85 -4.60 -9.54
C CYS A 120 6.54 -3.94 -10.73
N PRO A 121 5.89 -3.03 -11.46
CA PRO A 121 6.54 -2.35 -12.57
C PRO A 121 7.80 -1.69 -12.02
N VAL A 122 8.95 -2.05 -12.57
CA VAL A 122 10.21 -1.36 -12.30
C VAL A 122 10.04 0.00 -12.96
N ILE A 123 9.65 1.00 -12.16
CA ILE A 123 9.55 2.37 -12.65
C ILE A 123 10.99 2.87 -12.76
N GLY A 124 11.53 2.80 -13.98
CA GLY A 124 12.85 3.32 -14.33
C GLY A 124 12.89 4.83 -14.39
#